data_AF-A0A352JSJ1-F1
#
_entry.id   AF-A0A352JSJ1-F1
#
_cell.length_a   1.000
_cell.length_b   1.000
_cell.length_c   1.000
_cell.angle_alpha   90.00
_cell.angle_beta   90.00
_cell.angle_gamma   90.00
#
_symmetry.space_group_name_H-M   'P 1'
#
loop_
_entity.id
_entity.type
_entity.pdbx_description
1 polymer ?
#
loop_
_entity_poly.entity_id
_entity_poly.type
_entity_poly.pdbx_seq_one_letter_code
_entity_poly.pdbx_strand_id
1 'polypeptide(L)'
;MKQLLQYNKEKGPRVENIPAPQIKGPGLLVENRCSLISVGTERQMIEISQMSLMGKARQRPDMVKQVIAKMKTEGVVSTYNKVMGKLSTPTALGYSCAGV
;
A
#
# COMPACT_ATOMS: atom_id res chain seq x y z
N MET A 1 16.35 -3.88 -8.15
CA MET A 1 15.15 -4.08 -9.01
C MET A 1 14.24 -2.87 -8.91
N LYS A 2 13.33 -2.69 -9.88
CA LYS A 2 12.33 -1.60 -9.84
C LYS A 2 11.04 -2.09 -9.16
N GLN A 3 10.43 -1.25 -8.33
CA GLN A 3 9.15 -1.53 -7.68
C GLN A 3 8.22 -0.32 -7.75
N LEU A 4 6.94 -0.57 -8.04
CA LEU A 4 5.90 0.46 -8.03
C LEU A 4 5.32 0.63 -6.62
N LEU A 5 5.57 1.79 -6.00
CA LEU A 5 5.10 2.14 -4.66
C LEU A 5 4.06 3.27 -4.71
N GLN A 6 3.00 3.11 -3.93
CA GLN A 6 1.98 4.13 -3.70
C GLN A 6 2.21 4.84 -2.37
N TYR A 7 2.42 6.16 -2.43
CA TYR A 7 2.53 7.01 -1.26
C TYR A 7 1.18 7.64 -0.94
N ASN A 8 0.64 7.36 0.24
CA ASN A 8 -0.69 7.80 0.67
C ASN A 8 -0.81 9.32 0.93
N LYS A 9 0.32 10.04 0.98
CA LYS A 9 0.40 11.48 1.24
C LYS A 9 0.84 12.29 0.01
N GLU A 10 1.21 11.63 -1.09
CA GLU A 10 1.80 12.26 -2.26
C GLU A 10 0.94 12.06 -3.52
N LYS A 11 1.26 12.81 -4.58
CA LYS A 11 0.56 12.72 -5.87
C LYS A 11 0.99 11.47 -6.65
N GLY A 12 0.31 10.35 -6.37
CA GLY A 12 0.34 9.15 -7.21
C GLY A 12 1.49 8.17 -6.94
N PRO A 13 1.50 7.02 -7.66
CA PRO A 13 2.50 6.00 -7.48
C PRO A 13 3.82 6.37 -8.17
N ARG A 14 4.93 5.85 -7.64
CA ARG A 14 6.29 6.05 -8.16
C ARG A 14 7.00 4.73 -8.35
N VAL A 15 7.87 4.67 -9.34
CA VAL A 15 8.77 3.53 -9.54
C VAL A 15 10.05 3.81 -8.78
N GLU A 16 10.31 3.05 -7.72
CA GLU A 16 11.51 3.15 -6.90
C GLU A 16 12.51 2.06 -7.27
N ASN A 17 13.80 2.36 -7.11
CA ASN A 17 14.86 1.36 -7.19
C ASN A 17 15.11 0.80 -5.79
N ILE A 18 14.86 -0.50 -5.63
CA ILE A 18 15.05 -1.21 -4.36
C ILE A 18 16.09 -2.33 -4.51
N PRO A 19 16.68 -2.81 -3.40
CA PRO A 19 17.54 -3.99 -3.42
C PRO A 19 16.84 -5.19 -4.06
N ALA A 20 17.60 -6.02 -4.78
CA ALA A 20 17.07 -7.29 -5.24
C ALA A 20 16.79 -8.20 -4.03
N PRO A 21 15.72 -9.03 -4.06
CA PRO A 21 15.42 -9.94 -2.98
C PRO A 21 16.54 -10.97 -2.84
N GLN A 22 16.84 -11.31 -1.58
CA GLN A 22 17.86 -12.29 -1.24
C GLN A 22 17.22 -13.63 -0.91
N ILE A 23 17.79 -14.70 -1.45
CA ILE A 23 17.40 -16.06 -1.14
C ILE A 23 18.00 -16.42 0.24
N LYS A 24 17.15 -16.81 1.20
CA LYS A 24 17.58 -17.22 2.56
C LYS A 24 17.56 -18.74 2.79
N GLY A 25 17.21 -19.54 1.79
CA GLY A 25 17.06 -21.00 1.86
C GLY A 25 16.93 -21.61 0.45
N PRO A 26 16.39 -22.83 0.28
CA PRO A 26 16.15 -23.37 -1.05
C PRO A 26 15.14 -22.51 -1.82
N GLY A 27 15.49 -22.09 -3.03
CA GLY A 27 14.63 -21.24 -3.86
C GLY A 27 15.37 -20.74 -5.10
N LEU A 28 14.64 -20.07 -5.98
CA LEU A 28 15.16 -19.46 -7.20
C LEU A 28 14.80 -17.98 -7.22
N LEU A 29 15.71 -17.18 -7.77
CA LEU A 29 15.47 -15.77 -8.05
C LEU A 29 15.19 -15.65 -9.55
N VAL A 30 13.98 -15.18 -9.89
CA VAL A 30 13.55 -15.00 -11.28
C VAL A 30 13.80 -13.55 -11.69
N GLU A 31 14.49 -13.36 -12.81
CA GLU A 31 14.69 -12.04 -13.42
C GLU A 31 13.40 -11.61 -14.12
N ASN A 32 12.73 -10.60 -13.58
CA ASN A 32 11.53 -10.05 -14.21
C ASN A 32 11.89 -9.30 -15.52
N ARG A 33 11.38 -9.78 -16.66
CA ARG A 33 11.59 -9.18 -18.00
C ARG A 33 10.49 -8.20 -18.36
N CYS A 34 9.25 -8.53 -18.01
CA CYS A 34 8.10 -7.66 -18.23
C CYS A 34 7.08 -7.77 -17.09
N SER A 35 6.34 -6.69 -16.87
CA SER A 35 5.27 -6.64 -15.87
C SER A 35 4.09 -5.81 -16.35
N LEU A 36 2.88 -6.19 -15.92
CA LEU A 36 1.64 -5.52 -16.26
C LEU A 36 0.81 -5.25 -15.00
N ILE A 37 0.27 -4.05 -14.89
CA ILE A 37 -0.68 -3.68 -13.84
C ILE A 37 -2.11 -3.70 -14.39
N SER A 38 -3.03 -4.31 -13.63
CA SER A 38 -4.46 -4.28 -13.98
C SER A 38 -5.03 -2.88 -13.72
N VAL A 39 -5.97 -2.45 -14.56
CA VAL A 39 -6.65 -1.15 -14.40
C VAL A 39 -7.80 -1.22 -13.39
N GLY A 40 -8.16 -2.42 -12.92
CA GLY A 40 -9.29 -2.61 -12.01
C GLY A 40 -9.04 -2.06 -10.61
N THR A 41 -8.69 -2.95 -9.68
CA THR A 41 -8.56 -2.65 -8.25
C THR A 41 -7.45 -1.65 -7.94
N GLU A 42 -6.37 -1.68 -8.72
CA GLU A 42 -5.20 -0.83 -8.53
C GLU A 42 -5.52 0.62 -8.82
N ARG A 43 -6.34 0.90 -9.85
CA ARG A 43 -6.82 2.25 -10.13
C ARG A 43 -7.65 2.78 -8.98
N GLN A 44 -8.58 1.99 -8.46
CA GLN A 44 -9.41 2.40 -7.33
C GLN A 44 -8.57 2.67 -6.08
N MET A 45 -7.54 1.86 -5.82
CA MET A 45 -6.58 2.12 -4.73
C MET A 45 -5.83 3.44 -4.91
N ILE A 46 -5.38 3.73 -6.13
CA ILE A 46 -4.71 5.01 -6.45
C ILE A 46 -5.68 6.18 -6.20
N GLU A 47 -6.92 6.09 -6.70
CA GLU A 47 -7.94 7.12 -6.51
C GLU A 47 -8.22 7.38 -5.01
N ILE A 48 -8.42 6.32 -4.21
CA ILE A 48 -8.59 6.43 -2.74
C ILE A 48 -7.36 7.11 -2.12
N SER A 49 -6.15 6.71 -2.53
CA SER A 49 -4.90 7.19 -1.92
C SER A 49 -4.70 8.69 -2.11
N GLN A 50 -5.19 9.25 -3.21
CA GLN A 50 -5.11 10.67 -3.55
C GLN A 50 -6.15 11.54 -2.82
N MET A 51 -7.17 10.93 -2.19
CA MET A 51 -8.18 11.69 -1.46
C MET A 51 -7.64 12.28 -0.15
N SER A 52 -8.30 13.32 0.35
CA SER A 52 -8.08 13.81 1.71
C SER A 52 -8.45 12.72 2.73
N LEU A 53 -7.99 12.86 3.99
CA LEU A 53 -8.32 11.92 5.05
C LEU A 53 -9.84 11.76 5.24
N MET A 54 -10.58 12.87 5.10
CA MET A 54 -12.05 12.86 5.15
C MET A 54 -12.67 12.14 3.96
N GLY A 55 -12.11 12.31 2.76
CA GLY A 55 -12.51 11.56 1.57
C GLY A 55 -12.31 10.06 1.75
N LYS A 56 -11.13 9.64 2.25
CA LYS A 56 -10.83 8.24 2.59
C LYS A 56 -11.81 7.67 3.61
N ALA A 57 -12.13 8.44 4.66
CA ALA A 57 -13.11 8.04 5.68
C ALA A 57 -14.52 7.86 5.11
N ARG A 58 -14.95 8.74 4.20
CA ARG A 58 -16.27 8.65 3.56
C ARG A 58 -16.36 7.47 2.60
N GLN A 59 -15.29 7.15 1.89
CA GLN A 59 -15.24 6.03 0.95
C GLN A 59 -15.12 4.67 1.65
N ARG A 60 -14.56 4.64 2.87
CA ARG A 60 -14.36 3.44 3.69
C ARG A 60 -14.99 3.58 5.08
N PRO A 61 -16.34 3.64 5.18
CA PRO A 61 -17.01 3.75 6.48
C PRO A 61 -16.81 2.53 7.38
N ASP A 62 -16.53 1.37 6.78
CA ASP A 62 -16.11 0.14 7.47
C ASP A 62 -14.83 0.35 8.29
N MET A 63 -13.82 1.00 7.69
CA MET A 63 -12.55 1.30 8.34
C MET A 63 -12.73 2.32 9.47
N VAL A 64 -13.65 3.28 9.32
CA VAL A 64 -13.98 4.24 10.39
C VAL A 64 -14.55 3.52 11.60
N LYS A 65 -15.49 2.58 11.40
CA LYS A 65 -16.03 1.75 12.49
C LYS A 65 -14.92 0.95 13.19
N GLN A 66 -13.98 0.39 12.42
CA GLN A 66 -12.85 -0.34 12.98
C GLN A 66 -11.94 0.57 13.82
N VAL A 67 -11.67 1.80 13.36
CA VAL A 67 -10.88 2.77 14.14
C VAL A 67 -11.59 3.12 15.44
N ILE A 68 -12.90 3.39 15.41
CA ILE A 68 -13.68 3.69 16.63
C ILE A 68 -13.66 2.51 17.61
N ALA A 69 -13.82 1.28 17.12
CA ALA A 69 -13.72 0.09 17.95
C ALA A 69 -12.34 -0.02 18.60
N LYS A 70 -11.26 0.21 17.84
CA LYS A 70 -9.89 0.20 18.36
C LYS A 70 -9.61 1.31 19.36
N MET A 71 -10.18 2.50 19.17
CA MET A 71 -10.06 3.58 20.14
C MET A 71 -10.66 3.17 21.50
N LYS A 72 -11.76 2.42 21.50
CA LYS A 72 -12.40 1.91 22.72
C LYS A 72 -11.58 0.82 23.42
N THR A 73 -10.91 -0.06 22.66
CA THR A 73 -10.17 -1.19 23.23
C THR A 73 -8.70 -0.89 23.54
N GLU A 74 -8.04 -0.07 22.72
CA GLU A 74 -6.59 0.19 22.78
C GLU A 74 -6.25 1.62 23.21
N GLY A 75 -7.26 2.50 23.33
CA GLY A 75 -7.11 3.91 23.64
C GLY A 75 -6.90 4.80 22.41
N VAL A 76 -7.21 6.08 22.58
CA VAL A 76 -7.21 7.10 21.52
C VAL A 76 -5.82 7.35 20.94
N VAL A 77 -4.84 7.61 21.81
CA VAL A 77 -3.46 7.97 21.40
C VAL A 77 -2.79 6.80 20.66
N SER A 78 -2.92 5.58 21.18
CA SER A 78 -2.38 4.37 20.56
C SER A 78 -2.98 4.14 19.17
N THR A 79 -4.30 4.26 19.05
CA THR A 79 -5.00 4.08 17.77
C THR A 79 -4.61 5.16 16.77
N TYR A 80 -4.50 6.41 17.20
CA TYR A 80 -4.04 7.52 16.35
C TYR A 80 -2.65 7.25 15.78
N ASN A 81 -1.69 6.88 16.61
CA ASN A 81 -0.33 6.57 16.18
C ASN A 81 -0.29 5.42 15.18
N LYS A 82 -1.09 4.36 15.41
CA LYS A 82 -1.21 3.22 14.47
C LYS A 82 -1.78 3.64 13.11
N VAL A 83 -2.83 4.46 13.11
CA VAL A 83 -3.45 4.95 11.87
C VAL A 83 -2.49 5.86 11.11
N MET A 84 -1.84 6.80 11.80
CA MET A 84 -0.87 7.70 11.17
C MET A 84 0.34 6.95 10.64
N GLY A 85 0.84 5.95 11.36
CA GLY A 85 1.90 5.06 10.90
C GLY A 85 1.49 4.34 9.60
N LYS A 86 0.29 3.74 9.56
CA LYS A 86 -0.22 3.11 8.33
C LYS A 86 -0.36 4.08 7.17
N LEU A 87 -0.80 5.31 7.42
CA LEU A 87 -0.95 6.33 6.38
C LEU A 87 0.38 6.92 5.90
N SER A 88 1.46 6.82 6.68
CA SER A 88 2.80 7.23 6.25
C SER A 88 3.55 6.13 5.50
N THR A 89 3.22 4.86 5.71
CA THR A 89 3.90 3.76 5.05
C THR A 89 3.50 3.67 3.57
N PRO A 90 4.46 3.63 2.63
CA PRO A 90 4.15 3.38 1.23
C PRO A 90 3.65 1.95 1.04
N THR A 91 2.65 1.79 0.18
CA THR A 91 2.06 0.49 -0.15
C THR A 91 2.58 0.02 -1.50
N ALA A 92 3.04 -1.22 -1.59
CA ALA A 92 3.36 -1.84 -2.88
C ALA A 92 2.09 -2.09 -3.68
N LEU A 93 2.08 -1.70 -4.96
CA LEU A 93 0.98 -2.05 -5.86
C LEU A 93 1.18 -3.44 -6.45
N GLY A 94 0.09 -4.17 -6.65
CA GLY A 94 0.10 -5.47 -7.31
C GLY A 94 0.30 -5.33 -8.82
N TYR A 95 1.10 -6.22 -9.39
CA TYR A 95 1.28 -6.36 -10.84
C TYR A 95 1.69 -7.79 -11.16
N SER A 96 1.32 -8.25 -12.36
CA SER A 96 1.76 -9.54 -12.88
C SER A 96 3.17 -9.42 -13.45
N CYS A 97 3.99 -10.45 -13.25
CA CYS A 97 5.39 -10.52 -13.67
C CYS A 97 5.59 -11.69 -14.62
N ALA A 98 6.47 -11.54 -15.60
CA ALA A 98 6.96 -12.61 -16.46
C ALA A 98 8.47 -12.46 -16.66
N GLY A 99 9.20 -13.56 -16.51
CA GLY A 99 10.65 -13.56 -16.37
C GLY A 99 11.29 -14.93 -16.59
N VAL A 100 12.62 -14.97 -16.43
CA VAL A 100 13.49 -16.15 -16.60
C VAL A 100 14.34 -16.41 -15.36
#